data_AF-A0A920V3J0-F1
#
_entry.id   AF-A0A920V3J0-F1
#
_cell.length_a   1.000
_cell.length_b   1.000
_cell.length_c   1.000
_cell.angle_alpha   90.00
_cell.angle_beta   90.00
_cell.angle_gamma   90.00
#
_symmetry.space_group_name_H-M   'P 1'
#
loop_
_entity.id
_entity.type
_entity.pdbx_description
1 polymer ?
#
loop_
_entity_poly.entity_id
_entity_poly.type
_entity_poly.pdbx_seq_one_letter_code
_entity_poly.pdbx_strand_id
1 'polypeptide(L)'
;MRGPMVAPYYNKPTQDGFFEHYRAVSEAVDLPIVLYNIPGRTAKNMEPETIARIGELDSVVAIKESTGSMDQASQVLAISDSRCFPVMTA
;
A
#
# COMPACT_ATOMS: atom_id res chain seq x y z
N MET A 1 17.30 -5.14 -2.49
CA MET A 1 15.92 -4.62 -2.52
C MET A 1 15.96 -3.20 -1.98
N ARG A 2 15.51 -2.18 -2.74
CA ARG A 2 15.33 -0.82 -2.19
C ARG A 2 14.16 -0.86 -1.19
N GLY A 3 14.21 0.00 -0.17
CA GLY A 3 13.24 -0.02 0.93
C GLY A 3 11.80 0.33 0.51
N PRO A 4 10.82 0.19 1.43
CA PRO A 4 9.41 0.36 1.11
C PRO A 4 9.05 1.84 0.88
N MET A 5 8.06 2.08 0.02
CA MET A 5 7.61 3.42 -0.39
C MET A 5 6.55 3.94 0.57
N VAL A 6 6.87 5.03 1.28
CA VAL A 6 5.93 5.70 2.20
C VAL A 6 4.86 6.44 1.41
N ALA A 7 3.60 6.26 1.83
CA ALA A 7 2.47 6.93 1.22
C ALA A 7 2.61 8.48 1.30
N PRO A 8 2.15 9.24 0.29
CA PRO A 8 2.18 10.71 0.33
C PRO A 8 1.49 11.24 1.58
N TYR A 9 2.19 12.07 2.35
CA TYR A 9 1.74 12.47 3.69
C TYR A 9 1.51 13.97 3.87
N TYR A 10 2.19 14.83 3.10
CA TYR A 10 2.05 16.29 3.27
C TYR A 10 0.66 16.78 2.84
N ASN A 11 0.22 16.38 1.65
CA ASN A 11 -1.07 16.79 1.08
C ASN A 11 -2.26 15.96 1.60
N LYS A 12 -2.04 14.97 2.48
CA LYS A 12 -3.06 14.06 3.06
C LYS A 12 -4.09 13.60 2.01
N PRO A 13 -3.68 12.75 1.05
CA PRO A 13 -4.54 12.37 -0.07
C PRO A 13 -5.82 11.65 0.38
N THR A 14 -6.83 11.69 -0.47
CA THR A 14 -8.00 10.81 -0.41
C THR A 14 -7.60 9.37 -0.74
N GLN A 15 -8.49 8.41 -0.54
CA GLN A 15 -8.24 7.02 -0.95
C GLN A 15 -7.95 6.92 -2.46
N ASP A 16 -8.71 7.64 -3.30
CA ASP A 16 -8.41 7.75 -4.73
C ASP A 16 -7.07 8.44 -5.01
N GLY A 17 -6.70 9.44 -4.21
CA GLY A 17 -5.41 10.11 -4.32
C GLY A 17 -4.22 9.18 -4.06
N PHE A 18 -4.37 8.19 -3.15
CA PHE A 18 -3.36 7.15 -2.99
C PHE A 18 -3.25 6.30 -4.25
N PHE A 19 -4.37 5.84 -4.80
CA PHE A 19 -4.38 5.01 -6.00
C PHE A 19 -3.72 5.72 -7.19
N GLU A 20 -4.13 6.96 -7.50
CA GLU A 20 -3.57 7.71 -8.63
C GLU A 20 -2.08 7.99 -8.45
N HIS A 21 -1.63 8.21 -7.21
CA HIS A 21 -0.20 8.36 -6.94
C HIS A 21 0.59 7.09 -7.29
N TYR A 22 0.18 5.92 -6.78
CA TYR A 22 0.91 4.68 -7.04
C TYR A 22 0.78 4.22 -8.49
N ARG A 23 -0.36 4.48 -9.13
CA ARG A 23 -0.54 4.26 -10.57
C ARG A 23 0.46 5.08 -11.38
N ALA A 24 0.53 6.39 -11.15
CA ALA A 24 1.46 7.26 -11.86
C ALA A 24 2.93 6.83 -11.65
N VAL A 25 3.28 6.39 -10.44
CA VAL A 25 4.61 5.84 -10.16
C VAL A 25 4.84 4.53 -10.93
N SER A 26 3.89 3.59 -10.90
CA SER A 26 3.99 2.31 -11.61
C SER A 26 4.15 2.45 -13.12
N GLU A 27 3.52 3.47 -13.71
CA GLU A 27 3.61 3.76 -15.14
C GLU A 27 4.94 4.47 -15.51
N ALA A 28 5.62 5.09 -14.53
CA ALA A 28 6.83 5.88 -14.77
C ALA A 28 8.14 5.10 -14.56
N VAL A 29 8.11 3.96 -13.84
CA VAL A 29 9.32 3.20 -13.50
C VAL A 29 9.12 1.69 -13.60
N ASP A 30 10.13 0.97 -14.10
CA ASP A 30 10.15 -0.50 -14.16
C ASP A 30 10.68 -1.14 -12.85
N LEU A 31 10.36 -0.55 -11.70
CA LEU A 31 10.86 -1.02 -10.40
C LEU A 31 9.74 -1.64 -9.56
N PRO A 32 10.02 -2.75 -8.85
CA PRO A 32 9.09 -3.28 -7.86
C PRO A 32 8.81 -2.27 -6.74
N ILE A 33 7.52 -2.10 -6.42
CA ILE A 33 6.99 -1.21 -5.40
C ILE A 33 6.53 -2.05 -4.21
N VAL A 34 7.05 -1.72 -3.02
CA VAL A 34 6.52 -2.22 -1.75
C VAL A 34 5.80 -1.07 -1.08
N LEU A 35 4.48 -1.18 -0.91
CA LEU A 35 3.69 -0.16 -0.22
C LEU A 35 4.11 -0.07 1.24
N TYR A 36 4.06 1.12 1.83
CA TYR A 36 4.26 1.30 3.26
C TYR A 36 3.13 2.10 3.88
N ASN A 37 2.26 1.41 4.62
CA ASN A 37 1.20 2.03 5.41
C ASN A 37 1.66 2.23 6.86
N ILE A 38 1.86 3.50 7.26
CA ILE A 38 2.30 3.86 8.62
C ILE A 38 1.60 5.15 9.07
N PRO A 39 0.30 5.10 9.41
CA PRO A 39 -0.48 6.29 9.77
C PRO A 39 0.11 7.06 10.97
N GLY A 40 0.83 6.38 11.87
CA GLY A 40 1.55 7.05 12.96
C GLY A 40 2.63 8.05 12.49
N ARG A 41 3.08 7.97 11.24
CA ARG A 41 4.04 8.92 10.61
C ARG A 41 3.43 9.74 9.47
N THR A 42 2.36 9.26 8.84
CA THR A 42 1.73 9.92 7.68
C THR A 42 0.43 10.66 8.02
N ALA A 43 -0.10 10.47 9.25
CA ALA A 43 -1.39 11.00 9.71
C ALA A 43 -2.61 10.58 8.87
N LYS A 44 -2.45 9.59 7.97
CA LYS A 44 -3.51 9.07 7.12
C LYS A 44 -3.31 7.58 6.87
N ASN A 45 -4.38 6.81 7.07
CA ASN A 45 -4.42 5.37 6.83
C ASN A 45 -4.79 5.10 5.37
N MET A 46 -4.07 4.20 4.71
CA MET A 46 -4.56 3.54 3.49
C MET A 46 -5.50 2.42 3.91
N GLU A 47 -6.76 2.48 3.48
CA GLU A 47 -7.77 1.48 3.83
C GLU A 47 -7.53 0.15 3.08
N PRO A 48 -7.96 -1.01 3.62
CA PRO A 48 -7.75 -2.32 2.98
C PRO A 48 -8.19 -2.40 1.52
N GLU A 49 -9.34 -1.85 1.19
CA GLU A 49 -9.89 -1.81 -0.16
C GLU A 49 -9.00 -1.00 -1.11
N THR A 50 -8.43 0.09 -0.59
CA THR A 50 -7.50 0.94 -1.34
C THR A 50 -6.17 0.22 -1.57
N ILE A 51 -5.65 -0.45 -0.53
CA ILE A 51 -4.44 -1.26 -0.62
C ILE A 51 -4.62 -2.39 -1.64
N ALA A 52 -5.73 -3.13 -1.58
CA ALA A 52 -6.01 -4.21 -2.53
C ALA A 52 -6.11 -3.68 -3.97
N ARG A 53 -6.82 -2.56 -4.17
CA ARG A 53 -6.92 -1.91 -5.49
C ARG A 53 -5.56 -1.45 -6.03
N ILE A 54 -4.69 -0.87 -5.18
CA ILE A 54 -3.32 -0.51 -5.58
C ILE A 54 -2.49 -1.77 -5.85
N GLY A 55 -2.70 -2.82 -5.07
CA GLY A 55 -2.09 -4.11 -5.27
C GLY A 55 -2.31 -4.65 -6.68
N GLU A 56 -3.43 -4.32 -7.36
CA GLU A 56 -3.74 -4.72 -8.76
C GLU A 56 -2.75 -4.20 -9.81
N LEU A 57 -1.86 -3.28 -9.44
CA LEU A 57 -0.79 -2.81 -10.32
C LEU A 57 0.36 -3.83 -10.36
N ASP A 58 0.82 -4.20 -11.56
CA ASP A 58 1.85 -5.24 -11.77
C ASP A 58 3.18 -4.97 -11.05
N SER A 59 3.53 -3.69 -10.88
CA SER A 59 4.74 -3.29 -10.17
C SER A 59 4.63 -3.44 -8.64
N VAL A 60 3.42 -3.55 -8.09
CA VAL A 60 3.19 -3.57 -6.63
C VAL A 60 3.28 -5.00 -6.11
N VAL A 61 4.38 -5.30 -5.42
CA VAL A 61 4.75 -6.69 -5.09
C VAL A 61 4.53 -7.07 -3.64
N ALA A 62 4.32 -6.12 -2.74
CA ALA A 62 4.07 -6.36 -1.31
C ALA A 62 3.57 -5.10 -0.60
N ILE A 63 3.11 -5.26 0.64
CA ILE A 63 2.87 -4.18 1.59
C ILE A 63 3.60 -4.42 2.91
N LYS A 64 4.21 -3.35 3.44
CA LYS A 64 4.58 -3.22 4.84
C LYS A 64 3.46 -2.49 5.58
N GLU A 65 2.80 -3.21 6.48
CA GLU A 65 1.70 -2.73 7.31
C GLU A 65 2.25 -2.33 8.70
N SER A 66 2.04 -1.09 9.13
CA SER A 66 2.48 -0.59 10.44
C SER A 66 1.44 0.33 11.08
N THR A 67 0.16 -0.02 10.92
CA THR A 67 -0.97 0.52 11.71
C THR A 67 -1.00 -0.02 13.13
N GLY A 68 -0.44 -1.22 13.35
CA GLY A 68 -0.61 -1.99 14.58
C GLY A 68 -1.96 -2.73 14.67
N SER A 69 -2.76 -2.72 13.60
CA SER A 69 -4.07 -3.40 13.53
C SER A 69 -3.95 -4.75 12.81
N MET A 70 -4.07 -5.84 13.57
CA MET A 70 -4.12 -7.19 13.01
C MET A 70 -5.39 -7.42 12.17
N ASP A 71 -6.50 -6.79 12.54
CA ASP A 71 -7.74 -6.86 11.77
C ASP A 71 -7.58 -6.25 10.38
N GLN A 72 -6.90 -5.10 10.29
CA GLN A 72 -6.64 -4.46 9.00
C GLN A 72 -5.70 -5.31 8.13
N ALA A 73 -4.63 -5.85 8.72
CA ALA A 73 -3.72 -6.75 8.01
C ALA A 73 -4.45 -8.01 7.48
N SER A 74 -5.35 -8.58 8.29
CA SER A 74 -6.20 -9.72 7.90
C SER A 74 -7.16 -9.36 6.76
N GLN A 75 -7.79 -8.19 6.82
CA GLN A 75 -8.67 -7.70 5.75
C GLN A 75 -7.92 -7.50 4.43
N VAL A 76 -6.72 -6.93 4.45
CA VAL A 76 -5.89 -6.79 3.25
C VAL A 76 -5.61 -8.15 2.62
N LEU A 77 -5.21 -9.15 3.42
CA LEU A 77 -4.99 -10.51 2.93
C LEU A 77 -6.26 -11.12 2.34
N ALA A 78 -7.39 -11.00 3.04
CA ALA A 78 -8.67 -11.56 2.59
C ALA A 78 -9.16 -10.96 1.27
N ILE A 79 -8.94 -9.67 1.05
CA ILE A 79 -9.34 -9.01 -0.21
C ILE A 79 -8.35 -9.32 -1.35
N SER A 80 -7.06 -9.52 -1.02
CA SER A 80 -5.96 -9.67 -2.01
C SER A 80 -5.60 -11.13 -2.35
N ASP A 81 -6.40 -12.11 -1.90
CA ASP A 81 -6.09 -13.55 -1.92
C ASP A 81 -5.81 -14.11 -3.34
N SER A 82 -6.30 -13.45 -4.39
CA SER A 82 -6.11 -13.88 -5.79
C SER A 82 -4.66 -13.80 -6.31
N ARG A 83 -3.76 -13.04 -5.68
CA ARG A 83 -2.39 -12.80 -6.18
C ARG A 83 -1.25 -13.12 -5.20
N CYS A 84 -1.53 -13.77 -4.07
CA CYS A 84 -0.53 -14.07 -3.04
C CYS A 84 0.27 -12.81 -2.66
N PHE A 85 -0.45 -11.76 -2.24
CA PHE A 85 0.12 -10.44 -1.92
C PHE A 85 0.77 -10.45 -0.53
N PRO A 86 2.11 -10.39 -0.40
CA PRO A 86 2.78 -10.49 0.89
C PRO A 86 2.48 -9.27 1.77
N VAL A 87 1.96 -9.53 2.98
CA VAL A 87 1.72 -8.53 4.01
C VAL A 87 2.75 -8.70 5.13
N MET A 88 3.62 -7.72 5.31
CA MET A 88 4.64 -7.69 6.35
C MET A 88 4.19 -6.74 7.46
N THR A 89 3.90 -7.26 8.66
CA THR A 89 3.59 -6.43 9.84
C THR A 89 4.87 -6.13 10.64
N ALA A 90 4.89 -5.00 11.35
CA ALA A 90 5.99 -4.58 12.23
C ALA A 90 5.46 -3.99 13.54
#